data_AF-A0A517ZIG5-F1
#
_entry.id   AF-A0A517ZIG5-F1
#
_cell.length_a   1.000
_cell.length_b   1.000
_cell.length_c   1.000
_cell.angle_alpha   90.00
_cell.angle_beta   90.00
_cell.angle_gamma   90.00
#
_symmetry.space_group_name_H-M   'P 1'
#
loop_
_entity.id
_entity.type
_entity.pdbx_description
1 polymer ?
#
loop_
_entity_poly.entity_id
_entity_poly.type
_entity_poly.pdbx_seq_one_letter_code
_entity_poly.pdbx_strand_id
1 'polypeptide(L)'
;MIKDMDYYRSFDLESASQKIEQLGSDRGNHDVFGDAIQSLLIAAKERYVENTEIRHVLGKPDRIKKNHRGEVWEYDWSDTYGPIHYTSTTPFQIMNGACAGLADEE
;
A
#
# COMPACT_ATOMS: atom_id res chain seq x y z
N MET A 1 0.60 13.96 -16.08
CA MET A 1 0.91 14.72 -14.85
C MET A 1 1.96 13.92 -14.10
N ILE A 2 3.10 14.52 -13.74
CA ILE A 2 4.11 13.82 -12.93
C ILE A 2 3.61 13.88 -11.49
N LYS A 3 3.35 12.72 -10.88
CA LYS A 3 3.01 12.62 -9.45
C LYS A 3 4.30 12.77 -8.66
N ASP A 4 4.36 13.76 -7.77
CA ASP A 4 5.52 14.03 -6.92
C ASP A 4 5.21 13.73 -5.45
N MET A 5 6.16 14.04 -4.56
CA MET A 5 5.99 13.77 -3.13
C MET A 5 4.83 14.56 -2.51
N ASP A 6 4.57 15.78 -2.97
CA ASP A 6 3.53 16.63 -2.41
C ASP A 6 2.13 16.15 -2.81
N TYR A 7 2.01 15.61 -4.03
CA TYR A 7 0.82 14.85 -4.43
C TYR A 7 0.52 13.71 -3.44
N TYR A 8 1.48 12.84 -3.14
CA TYR A 8 1.23 11.69 -2.28
C TYR A 8 1.00 12.07 -0.81
N ARG A 9 1.60 13.15 -0.32
CA ARG A 9 1.34 13.69 1.03
C ARG A 9 -0.07 14.27 1.19
N SER A 10 -0.62 14.84 0.11
CA SER A 10 -1.96 15.44 0.09
C SER A 10 -3.04 14.51 -0.48
N PHE A 11 -2.67 13.28 -0.83
CA PHE A 11 -3.58 12.29 -1.39
C PHE A 11 -4.66 11.91 -0.38
N ASP A 12 -5.91 11.93 -0.82
CA ASP A 12 -7.07 11.62 0.01
C ASP A 12 -7.24 10.09 0.14
N LEU A 13 -6.64 9.55 1.22
CA LEU A 13 -6.68 8.12 1.54
C LEU A 13 -8.10 7.63 1.89
N GLU A 14 -8.99 8.50 2.35
CA GLU A 14 -10.36 8.11 2.69
C GLU A 14 -11.19 7.89 1.41
N SER A 15 -11.12 8.84 0.47
CA SER A 15 -11.74 8.68 -0.84
C SER A 15 -11.13 7.48 -1.60
N ALA A 16 -9.83 7.25 -1.47
CA ALA A 16 -9.15 6.09 -2.05
C ALA A 16 -9.67 4.77 -1.45
N SER A 17 -9.80 4.68 -0.13
CA SER A 17 -10.35 3.51 0.57
C SER A 17 -11.72 3.10 0.01
N GLN A 18 -12.65 4.06 -0.09
CA GLN A 18 -14.00 3.81 -0.59
C GLN A 18 -13.99 3.29 -2.03
N LYS A 19 -13.10 3.85 -2.88
CA LYS A 19 -12.95 3.39 -4.26
C LYS A 19 -12.33 1.98 -4.33
N ILE A 20 -11.32 1.70 -3.51
CA ILE A 20 -10.66 0.40 -3.41
C ILE A 20 -11.65 -0.68 -2.95
N GLU A 21 -12.50 -0.37 -1.97
CA GLU A 21 -13.56 -1.28 -1.52
C GLU A 21 -14.54 -1.63 -2.65
N GLN A 22 -14.96 -0.63 -3.43
CA GLN A 22 -15.87 -0.85 -4.58
C GLN A 22 -15.24 -1.72 -5.68
N LEU A 23 -13.92 -1.70 -5.83
CA LEU A 23 -13.20 -2.52 -6.81
C LEU A 23 -13.12 -4.00 -6.40
N GLY A 24 -13.24 -4.32 -5.10
CA GLY A 24 -13.23 -5.69 -4.61
C GLY A 24 -11.98 -6.47 -5.01
N SER A 25 -12.14 -7.56 -5.77
CA SER A 25 -11.03 -8.40 -6.22
C SER A 25 -10.10 -7.73 -7.23
N ASP A 26 -10.57 -6.70 -7.93
CA ASP A 26 -9.79 -6.01 -8.97
C ASP A 26 -9.01 -4.80 -8.46
N ARG A 27 -9.06 -4.54 -7.14
CA ARG A 27 -8.41 -3.39 -6.49
C ARG A 27 -6.95 -3.21 -6.91
N GLY A 28 -6.19 -4.29 -6.99
CA GLY A 28 -4.76 -4.25 -7.32
C GLY A 28 -4.48 -3.77 -8.74
N ASN A 29 -5.44 -3.91 -9.66
CA ASN A 29 -5.26 -3.53 -11.06
C ASN A 29 -5.60 -2.06 -11.37
N HIS A 30 -6.00 -1.29 -10.36
CA HIS A 30 -6.43 0.10 -10.53
C HIS A 30 -5.38 1.06 -9.97
N ASP A 31 -5.12 2.16 -10.69
CA ASP A 31 -4.11 3.17 -10.35
C ASP A 31 -4.22 3.73 -8.91
N VAL A 32 -5.44 3.96 -8.42
CA VAL A 32 -5.75 4.41 -7.06
C VAL A 32 -5.12 3.53 -5.98
N PHE A 33 -4.97 2.23 -6.24
CA PHE A 33 -4.40 1.29 -5.28
C PHE A 33 -2.88 1.47 -5.16
N GLY A 34 -2.20 1.65 -6.30
CA GLY A 34 -0.78 2.02 -6.34
C GLY A 34 -0.52 3.37 -5.67
N ASP A 35 -1.39 4.37 -5.92
CA ASP A 35 -1.29 5.68 -5.28
C ASP A 35 -1.45 5.59 -3.76
N ALA A 36 -2.45 4.84 -3.30
CA ALA A 36 -2.69 4.61 -1.88
C ALA A 36 -1.49 3.92 -1.20
N ILE A 37 -0.87 2.93 -1.85
CA ILE A 37 0.35 2.28 -1.36
C ILE A 37 1.47 3.32 -1.18
N GLN A 38 1.74 4.14 -2.18
CA GLN A 38 2.81 5.14 -2.12
C GLN A 38 2.57 6.19 -1.02
N SER A 39 1.33 6.67 -0.91
CA SER A 39 0.94 7.59 0.15
C SER A 39 1.09 6.99 1.54
N LEU A 40 0.73 5.72 1.75
CA LEU A 40 0.94 5.04 3.02
C LEU A 40 2.42 4.83 3.34
N LEU A 41 3.27 4.54 2.35
CA LEU A 41 4.71 4.42 2.55
C LEU A 41 5.35 5.75 2.95
N ILE A 42 4.92 6.85 2.33
CA ILE A 42 5.38 8.20 2.69
C ILE A 42 4.90 8.55 4.09
N ALA A 43 3.61 8.31 4.40
CA ALA A 43 3.07 8.51 5.73
C ALA A 43 3.82 7.71 6.80
N ALA A 44 4.17 6.44 6.55
CA ALA A 44 4.91 5.61 7.48
C ALA A 44 6.35 6.07 7.72
N LYS A 45 6.95 6.82 6.79
CA LYS A 45 8.27 7.46 6.97
C LYS A 45 8.19 8.73 7.81
N GLU A 46 7.07 9.42 7.77
CA GLU A 46 6.89 10.74 8.37
C GLU A 46 6.16 10.69 9.73
N ARG A 47 5.32 9.66 9.95
CA ARG A 47 4.54 9.46 11.18
C ARG A 47 4.27 7.99 11.47
N TYR A 48 3.71 7.74 12.65
CA TYR A 48 3.19 6.44 13.02
C TYR A 48 1.92 6.11 12.19
N VAL A 49 1.93 4.95 11.53
CA VAL A 49 0.80 4.41 10.75
C VAL A 49 0.44 3.06 11.34
N GLU A 50 -0.76 2.96 11.91
CA GLU A 50 -1.26 1.70 12.47
C GLU A 50 -1.63 0.69 11.36
N ASN A 51 -1.56 -0.58 11.69
CA ASN A 51 -1.97 -1.65 10.76
C ASN A 51 -3.47 -1.59 10.43
N THR A 52 -4.28 -1.02 11.32
CA THR A 52 -5.71 -0.74 11.13
C THR A 52 -5.91 0.28 10.02
N GLU A 53 -5.09 1.32 9.96
CA GLU A 53 -5.12 2.34 8.91
C GLU A 53 -4.76 1.74 7.54
N ILE A 54 -3.70 0.92 7.47
CA ILE A 54 -3.35 0.20 6.24
C ILE A 54 -4.52 -0.66 5.76
N ARG A 55 -5.14 -1.42 6.67
CA ARG A 55 -6.29 -2.28 6.35
C ARG A 55 -7.52 -1.50 5.95
N HIS A 56 -7.74 -0.34 6.56
CA HIS A 56 -8.85 0.54 6.22
C HIS A 56 -8.70 1.05 4.79
N VAL A 57 -7.49 1.48 4.41
CA VAL A 57 -7.23 2.02 3.07
C VAL A 57 -7.16 0.94 1.99
N LEU A 58 -6.33 -0.09 2.21
CA LEU A 58 -6.03 -1.07 1.17
C LEU A 58 -6.95 -2.30 1.24
N GLY A 59 -7.65 -2.52 2.35
CA GLY A 59 -8.37 -3.77 2.61
C GLY A 59 -7.47 -4.87 3.17
N LYS A 60 -7.88 -6.13 3.04
CA LYS A 60 -7.10 -7.28 3.55
C LYS A 60 -5.83 -7.47 2.71
N PRO A 61 -4.66 -7.80 3.29
CA PRO A 61 -3.49 -8.16 2.49
C PRO A 61 -3.74 -9.44 1.67
N ASP A 62 -3.09 -9.54 0.52
CA ASP A 62 -3.18 -10.73 -0.34
C ASP A 62 -2.45 -11.92 0.30
N ARG A 63 -1.34 -11.63 1.00
CA ARG A 63 -0.59 -12.62 1.79
C ARG A 63 -0.10 -12.02 3.10
N ILE A 64 -0.07 -12.85 4.15
CA ILE A 64 0.57 -12.52 5.44
C ILE A 64 1.65 -13.55 5.70
N LYS A 65 2.89 -13.10 5.83
CA LYS A 65 4.04 -13.92 6.25
C LYS A 65 4.49 -13.47 7.64
N LYS A 66 5.25 -14.31 8.33
CA LYS A 66 5.89 -13.97 9.60
C LYS A 66 7.39 -14.08 9.45
N ASN A 67 8.13 -13.12 9.99
CA ASN A 67 9.58 -13.15 10.08
C ASN A 67 10.03 -12.85 11.51
N HIS A 68 11.34 -12.75 11.73
CA HIS A 68 11.91 -12.49 13.04
C HIS A 68 11.54 -11.11 13.62
N ARG A 69 11.07 -10.18 12.79
CA ARG A 69 10.70 -8.80 13.16
C ARG A 69 9.21 -8.62 13.44
N GLY A 70 8.35 -9.48 12.88
CA GLY A 70 6.90 -9.39 13.04
C GLY A 70 6.14 -10.05 11.88
N GLU A 71 5.12 -9.36 11.38
CA GLU A 71 4.33 -9.81 10.22
C GLU A 71 4.73 -9.01 8.98
N VAL A 72 4.70 -9.66 7.82
CA VAL A 72 4.86 -9.02 6.51
C VAL A 72 3.54 -9.13 5.79
N TRP A 73 2.93 -7.99 5.48
CA TRP A 73 1.66 -7.89 4.76
C TRP A 73 1.95 -7.53 3.31
N GLU A 74 1.67 -8.46 2.41
CA GLU A 74 1.92 -8.29 0.98
C GLU A 74 0.65 -7.87 0.26
N TYR A 75 0.76 -6.81 -0.54
CA TYR A 75 -0.29 -6.34 -1.42
C TYR A 75 0.18 -6.40 -2.87
N ASP A 76 -0.55 -7.13 -3.69
CA ASP A 76 -0.31 -7.25 -5.11
C ASP A 76 -1.01 -6.11 -5.85
N TRP A 77 -0.30 -5.51 -6.79
CA TRP A 77 -0.81 -4.42 -7.59
C TRP A 77 -0.23 -4.45 -8.99
N SER A 78 -0.95 -3.87 -9.93
CA SER A 78 -0.56 -3.73 -11.31
C SER A 78 -0.60 -2.27 -11.71
N ASP A 79 0.33 -1.89 -12.57
CA ASP A 79 0.40 -0.54 -13.10
C ASP A 79 0.96 -0.57 -14.52
N THR A 80 0.98 0.58 -15.18
CA THR A 80 1.35 0.72 -16.57
C THR A 80 2.48 1.73 -16.73
N TYR A 81 3.62 1.27 -17.24
CA TYR A 81 4.71 2.13 -17.68
C TYR A 81 4.69 2.24 -19.21
N GLY A 82 4.07 3.30 -19.73
CA GLY A 82 3.88 3.47 -21.17
C GLY A 82 2.93 2.40 -21.73
N PRO A 83 3.35 1.55 -22.69
CA PRO A 83 2.53 0.43 -23.18
C PRO A 83 2.68 -0.86 -22.34
N ILE A 84 3.56 -0.87 -21.34
CA ILE A 84 3.90 -2.08 -20.60
C ILE A 84 3.07 -2.15 -19.32
N HIS A 85 2.22 -3.17 -19.23
CA HIS A 85 1.59 -3.57 -17.99
C HIS A 85 2.56 -4.43 -17.17
N TYR A 86 2.69 -4.12 -15.89
CA TYR A 86 3.49 -4.91 -14.96
C TYR A 86 2.71 -5.14 -13.66
N THR A 87 2.99 -6.26 -13.03
CA THR A 87 2.50 -6.62 -11.69
C THR A 87 3.66 -6.50 -10.72
N SER A 88 3.40 -6.01 -9.51
CA SER A 88 4.36 -5.88 -8.43
C SER A 88 3.68 -6.23 -7.10
N THR A 89 4.49 -6.38 -6.06
CA THR A 89 4.02 -6.63 -4.70
C THR A 89 4.71 -5.66 -3.76
N THR A 90 3.95 -5.06 -2.85
CA THR A 90 4.52 -4.22 -1.79
C THR A 90 4.44 -4.94 -0.44
N PRO A 91 5.59 -5.31 0.16
CA PRO A 91 5.63 -6.00 1.44
C PRO A 91 5.74 -5.00 2.60
N PHE A 92 4.64 -4.67 3.25
CA PHE A 92 4.67 -3.85 4.47
C PHE A 92 5.15 -4.67 5.66
N GLN A 93 6.20 -4.21 6.34
CA GLN A 93 6.64 -4.79 7.61
C GLN A 93 5.77 -4.23 8.74
N ILE A 94 5.04 -5.10 9.42
CA ILE A 94 4.21 -4.76 10.57
C ILE A 94 4.91 -5.23 11.86
N MET A 95 5.22 -4.27 12.74
CA MET A 95 5.84 -4.51 14.05
C MET A 95 5.00 -3.82 15.12
N ASN A 96 4.68 -4.55 16.20
CA ASN A 96 3.90 -4.00 17.33
C ASN A 96 2.61 -3.27 16.91
N GLY A 97 1.91 -3.80 15.90
CA GLY A 97 0.65 -3.23 15.41
C GLY A 97 0.77 -2.06 14.43
N ALA A 98 1.96 -1.68 13.99
CA ALA A 98 2.17 -0.56 13.07
C ALA A 98 3.13 -0.88 11.93
N CYS A 99 3.04 -0.06 10.89
CA CYS A 99 3.94 -0.07 9.74
C CYS A 99 5.33 0.41 10.14
N ALA A 100 6.32 -0.46 9.96
CA ALA A 100 7.74 -0.15 10.13
C ALA A 100 8.46 0.14 8.80
N GLY A 101 7.70 0.25 7.69
CA GLY A 101 8.22 0.42 6.33
C GLY A 101 8.07 -0.83 5.48
N LEU A 102 9.03 -1.04 4.57
CA LEU A 102 9.09 -2.23 3.72
C LEU A 102 9.84 -3.36 4.43
N ALA A 103 9.41 -4.59 4.22
CA ALA A 103 10.17 -5.76 4.64
C ALA A 103 11.40 -5.91 3.73
N ASP A 104 12.54 -6.25 4.33
CA ASP A 104 13.76 -6.59 3.59
C ASP A 104 13.59 -7.95 2.91
N GLU A 105 14.20 -8.14 1.73
CA GLU A 105 14.34 -9.46 1.12
C GLU A 105 15.35 -10.26 1.96
N GLU A 106 14.88 -11.23 2.75
CA GLU A 106 15.73 -12.21 3.44
C GLU A 106 16.35 -13.23 2.48
#